data_AF-A0A6N6S7X1-F1
#
_entry.id   AF-A0A6N6S7X1-F1
#
_cell.length_a   1.000
_cell.length_b   1.000
_cell.length_c   1.000
_cell.angle_alpha   90.00
_cell.angle_beta   90.00
_cell.angle_gamma   90.00
#
_symmetry.space_group_name_H-M   'P 1'
#
loop_
_entity.id
_entity.type
_entity.pdbx_description
1 polymer ?
#
loop_
_entity_poly.entity_id
_entity_poly.type
_entity_poly.pdbx_seq_one_letter_code
_entity_poly.pdbx_strand_id
1 'polypeptide(L)'
;MSKYRNGLSGNLTDMYHKVNTTVFLLSTFVREYLYKVVFLFLIVSFSFPCHSAWAVTMQGKIYKTTSKKHSARKLIKAGNAHYKRGRYERAVKAYNNSIARYPDYFEAWDGLGNALYCLGDYNMA
;
A
#
# COMPACT_ATOMS: atom_id res chain seq x y z
N MET A 1 30.98 4.78 -76.08
CA MET A 1 29.73 4.78 -75.29
C MET A 1 29.70 3.80 -74.10
N SER A 2 30.45 2.69 -74.06
CA SER A 2 30.30 1.64 -73.03
C SER A 2 30.86 1.99 -71.63
N LYS A 3 31.93 2.78 -71.54
CA LYS A 3 32.59 3.12 -70.25
C LYS A 3 31.70 3.90 -69.27
N TYR A 4 30.90 4.85 -69.79
CA TYR A 4 29.99 5.67 -68.98
C TYR A 4 28.76 4.90 -68.48
N ARG A 5 28.25 3.94 -69.26
CA ARG A 5 27.10 3.10 -68.90
C ARG A 5 27.43 2.11 -67.78
N ASN A 6 28.64 1.56 -67.80
CA ASN A 6 29.11 0.65 -66.75
C ASN A 6 29.31 1.37 -65.41
N GLY A 7 29.85 2.60 -65.41
CA GLY A 7 30.01 3.41 -64.20
C GLY A 7 28.70 3.83 -63.53
N LEU A 8 27.68 4.17 -64.33
CA LEU A 8 26.35 4.50 -63.79
C LEU A 8 25.65 3.27 -63.16
N SER A 9 25.80 2.09 -63.77
CA SER A 9 25.23 0.84 -63.22
C SER A 9 25.89 0.40 -61.91
N GLY A 10 27.21 0.61 -61.78
CA GLY A 10 27.96 0.34 -60.55
C GLY A 10 27.55 1.27 -59.40
N ASN A 11 27.37 2.57 -59.69
CA ASN A 11 26.91 3.53 -58.68
C ASN A 11 25.47 3.28 -58.24
N LEU A 12 24.60 2.83 -59.15
CA LEU A 12 23.21 2.54 -58.82
C LEU A 12 23.08 1.28 -57.95
N THR A 13 23.88 0.26 -58.21
CA THR A 13 23.94 -0.96 -57.39
C THR A 13 24.56 -0.71 -56.02
N ASP A 14 25.60 0.12 -55.92
CA ASP A 14 26.18 0.57 -54.65
C ASP A 14 25.19 1.40 -53.82
N MET A 15 24.44 2.31 -54.47
CA MET A 15 23.34 3.03 -53.81
C MET A 15 22.24 2.08 -53.32
N TYR A 16 21.82 1.12 -54.14
CA TYR A 16 20.79 0.17 -53.76
C TYR A 16 21.21 -0.66 -52.55
N HIS A 17 22.47 -1.12 -52.51
CA HIS A 17 23.00 -1.83 -51.35
C HIS A 17 23.07 -0.95 -50.09
N LYS A 18 23.49 0.32 -50.18
CA LYS A 18 23.51 1.26 -49.05
C LYS A 18 22.11 1.59 -48.52
N VAL A 19 21.13 1.78 -49.40
CA VAL A 19 19.74 2.02 -49.00
C VAL A 19 19.15 0.75 -48.37
N ASN A 20 19.38 -0.43 -48.94
CA ASN A 20 18.81 -1.66 -48.40
C ASN A 20 19.42 -2.05 -47.04
N THR A 21 20.73 -1.81 -46.86
CA THR A 21 21.41 -2.03 -45.57
C THR A 21 20.97 -1.04 -44.50
N THR A 22 20.81 0.24 -44.83
CA THR A 22 20.29 1.23 -43.86
C THR A 22 18.83 0.96 -43.48
N VAL A 23 17.98 0.57 -44.44
CA VAL A 23 16.60 0.14 -44.19
C VAL A 23 16.56 -1.12 -43.32
N PHE A 24 17.45 -2.09 -43.58
CA PHE A 24 17.57 -3.30 -42.78
C PHE A 24 17.95 -2.98 -41.33
N LEU A 25 19.00 -2.18 -41.12
CA LEU A 25 19.46 -1.77 -39.79
C LEU A 25 18.37 -1.01 -39.01
N LEU A 26 17.65 -0.11 -39.68
CA LEU A 26 16.53 0.62 -39.10
C LEU A 26 15.40 -0.34 -38.69
N SER A 27 15.07 -1.31 -39.54
CA SER A 27 14.01 -2.30 -39.27
C SER A 27 14.35 -3.22 -38.09
N THR A 28 15.62 -3.62 -37.95
CA THR A 28 16.11 -4.39 -36.80
C THR A 28 16.10 -3.57 -35.52
N PHE A 29 16.49 -2.31 -35.59
CA PHE A 29 16.49 -1.41 -34.43
C PHE A 29 15.07 -1.13 -33.92
N VAL A 30 14.13 -0.85 -34.83
CA VAL A 30 12.72 -0.65 -34.49
C VAL A 30 12.13 -1.91 -33.87
N ARG A 31 12.44 -3.09 -34.43
CA ARG A 31 11.98 -4.37 -33.88
C ARG A 31 12.52 -4.60 -32.46
N GLU A 32 13.81 -4.33 -32.25
CA GLU A 32 14.48 -4.45 -30.96
C GLU A 32 13.88 -3.53 -29.88
N TYR A 33 13.53 -2.31 -30.26
CA TYR A 33 12.94 -1.34 -29.35
C TYR A 33 11.46 -1.65 -29.07
N LEU A 34 10.70 -2.00 -30.11
CA LEU A 34 9.27 -2.28 -30.02
C LEU A 34 8.98 -3.46 -29.09
N TYR A 35 9.73 -4.57 -29.19
CA TYR A 35 9.49 -5.71 -28.31
C TYR A 35 9.82 -5.37 -26.84
N LYS A 36 10.85 -4.55 -26.56
CA LYS A 36 11.20 -4.14 -25.19
C LYS A 36 10.09 -3.30 -24.57
N VAL A 37 9.52 -2.37 -25.35
CA VAL A 37 8.38 -1.56 -24.91
C VAL A 37 7.16 -2.42 -24.63
N VAL A 38 6.78 -3.30 -25.57
CA VAL A 38 5.63 -4.22 -25.39
C VAL A 38 5.86 -5.15 -24.19
N PHE A 39 7.07 -5.68 -24.02
CA PHE A 39 7.43 -6.55 -22.90
C PHE A 39 7.36 -5.82 -21.56
N LEU A 40 7.83 -4.57 -21.48
CA LEU A 40 7.68 -3.72 -20.30
C LEU A 40 6.20 -3.47 -19.97
N PHE A 41 5.38 -3.14 -20.97
CA PHE A 41 3.93 -2.96 -20.77
C PHE A 41 3.24 -4.24 -20.29
N LEU A 42 3.64 -5.41 -20.79
CA LEU A 42 3.12 -6.71 -20.34
C LEU A 42 3.53 -7.01 -18.89
N ILE A 43 4.79 -6.78 -18.51
CA ILE A 43 5.27 -6.96 -17.13
C ILE A 43 4.51 -6.06 -16.16
N VAL A 44 4.31 -4.79 -16.54
CA VAL A 44 3.53 -3.81 -15.76
C VAL A 44 2.08 -4.29 -15.63
N SER A 45 1.45 -4.67 -16.73
CA SER A 45 0.06 -5.15 -16.74
C SER A 45 -0.13 -6.44 -15.95
N PHE A 46 0.90 -7.30 -15.85
CA PHE A 46 0.86 -8.54 -15.09
C PHE A 46 1.20 -8.34 -13.60
N SER A 47 1.97 -7.30 -13.26
CA SER A 47 2.33 -6.97 -11.87
C SER A 47 1.28 -6.12 -11.16
N PHE A 48 0.55 -5.27 -11.87
CA PHE A 48 -0.47 -4.37 -11.31
C PHE A 48 -1.70 -5.08 -10.69
N PRO A 49 -2.17 -6.25 -11.19
CA PRO A 49 -3.25 -7.01 -10.55
C PRO A 49 -2.88 -7.55 -9.16
N CYS A 50 -1.58 -7.79 -8.89
CA CYS A 50 -1.13 -8.35 -7.61
C CYS A 50 -1.03 -7.28 -6.50
N HIS A 51 -0.65 -6.04 -6.84
CA HIS A 51 -0.54 -4.97 -5.85
C HIS A 51 -1.92 -4.45 -5.42
N SER A 52 -2.88 -4.34 -6.34
CA SER A 52 -4.24 -3.86 -6.03
C SER A 52 -5.01 -4.87 -5.18
N ALA A 53 -4.90 -6.17 -5.48
CA ALA A 53 -5.53 -7.22 -4.67
C ALA A 53 -4.93 -7.32 -3.25
N TRP A 54 -3.60 -7.24 -3.12
CA TRP A 54 -2.96 -7.22 -1.80
C TRP A 54 -3.28 -5.94 -1.01
N ALA A 55 -3.32 -4.78 -1.68
CA ALA A 55 -3.70 -3.52 -1.05
C ALA A 55 -5.14 -3.57 -0.50
N VAL A 56 -6.11 -4.05 -1.27
CA VAL A 56 -7.52 -4.14 -0.84
C VAL A 56 -7.69 -5.14 0.30
N THR A 57 -7.03 -6.29 0.24
CA THR A 57 -7.12 -7.32 1.29
C THR A 57 -6.40 -6.93 2.59
N MET A 58 -5.26 -6.22 2.50
CA MET A 58 -4.53 -5.70 3.66
C MET A 58 -5.24 -4.51 4.30
N GLN A 59 -5.70 -3.53 3.50
CA GLN A 59 -6.54 -2.43 4.00
C GLN A 59 -7.75 -2.98 4.73
N GLY A 60 -8.33 -4.07 4.21
CA GLY A 60 -9.43 -4.84 4.80
C GLY A 60 -9.25 -5.19 6.28
N LYS A 61 -8.14 -5.85 6.59
CA LYS A 61 -7.82 -6.28 7.97
C LYS A 61 -7.32 -5.11 8.81
N ILE A 62 -6.51 -4.23 8.23
CA ILE A 62 -5.95 -3.05 8.90
C ILE A 62 -7.05 -2.06 9.33
N TYR A 63 -8.10 -1.85 8.53
CA TYR A 63 -9.21 -0.97 8.91
C TYR A 63 -10.01 -1.56 10.07
N LYS A 64 -10.29 -2.88 10.07
CA LYS A 64 -11.07 -3.53 11.13
C LYS A 64 -10.33 -3.48 12.46
N THR A 65 -9.03 -3.78 12.47
CA THR A 65 -8.21 -3.76 13.68
C THR A 65 -8.00 -2.33 14.19
N THR A 66 -7.76 -1.37 13.29
CA THR A 66 -7.60 0.05 13.65
C THR A 66 -8.91 0.64 14.18
N SER A 67 -10.05 0.27 13.60
CA SER A 67 -11.38 0.67 14.08
C SER A 67 -11.67 0.11 15.48
N LYS A 68 -11.44 -1.20 15.68
CA LYS A 68 -11.51 -1.87 17.00
C LYS A 68 -10.65 -1.10 18.04
N LYS A 69 -9.41 -0.80 17.65
CA LYS A 69 -8.42 -0.06 18.48
C LYS A 69 -8.85 1.35 18.82
N HIS A 70 -9.36 2.09 17.83
CA HIS A 70 -9.79 3.47 18.02
C HIS A 70 -10.99 3.54 18.99
N SER A 71 -11.94 2.62 18.84
CA SER A 71 -13.11 2.52 19.72
C SER A 71 -12.73 2.13 21.16
N ALA A 72 -11.85 1.15 21.35
CA ALA A 72 -11.34 0.77 22.69
C ALA A 72 -10.65 1.95 23.39
N ARG A 73 -9.71 2.59 22.69
CA ARG A 73 -8.96 3.73 23.21
C ARG A 73 -9.85 4.92 23.56
N LYS A 74 -10.95 5.14 22.83
CA LYS A 74 -11.94 6.17 23.15
C LYS A 74 -12.62 5.91 24.49
N LEU A 75 -13.01 4.66 24.77
CA LEU A 75 -13.64 4.27 26.04
C LEU A 75 -12.66 4.40 27.22
N ILE A 76 -11.41 3.97 27.03
CA ILE A 76 -10.33 4.12 28.03
C ILE A 76 -10.10 5.60 28.35
N LYS A 77 -9.97 6.46 27.33
CA LYS A 77 -9.82 7.90 27.55
C LYS A 77 -11.00 8.52 28.32
N ALA A 78 -12.22 8.09 28.03
CA ALA A 78 -13.39 8.53 28.78
C ALA A 78 -13.30 8.09 30.26
N GLY A 79 -12.94 6.82 30.51
CA GLY A 79 -12.68 6.30 31.86
C GLY A 79 -11.63 7.13 32.61
N ASN A 80 -10.49 7.40 31.98
CA ASN A 80 -9.41 8.22 32.55
C ASN A 80 -9.90 9.64 32.90
N ALA A 81 -10.76 10.24 32.06
CA ALA A 81 -11.34 11.55 32.32
C ALA A 81 -12.32 11.55 33.51
N HIS A 82 -13.08 10.46 33.70
CA HIS A 82 -13.94 10.27 34.86
C HIS A 82 -13.13 10.03 36.15
N TYR A 83 -12.08 9.22 36.06
CA TYR A 83 -11.15 8.93 37.16
C TYR A 83 -10.50 10.22 37.67
N LYS A 84 -9.96 11.06 36.77
CA LYS A 84 -9.38 12.37 37.13
C LYS A 84 -10.36 13.35 37.76
N ARG A 85 -11.66 13.17 37.56
CA ARG A 85 -12.72 13.99 38.16
C ARG A 85 -13.26 13.39 39.47
N GLY A 86 -12.61 12.37 40.02
CA GLY A 86 -13.03 11.67 41.24
C GLY A 86 -14.30 10.82 41.08
N ARG A 87 -14.80 10.64 39.84
CA ARG A 87 -16.02 9.86 39.58
C ARG A 87 -15.66 8.42 39.27
N TYR A 88 -15.15 7.72 40.27
CA TYR A 88 -14.59 6.38 40.14
C TYR A 88 -15.59 5.35 39.64
N GLU A 89 -16.85 5.38 40.09
CA GLU A 89 -17.92 4.48 39.60
C GLU A 89 -18.16 4.60 38.08
N ARG A 90 -18.15 5.85 37.57
CA ARG A 90 -18.32 6.12 36.13
C ARG A 90 -17.08 5.69 35.35
N ALA A 91 -15.89 5.80 35.94
CA ALA A 91 -14.65 5.30 35.36
C ALA A 91 -14.67 3.78 35.24
N VAL A 92 -15.04 3.07 36.32
CA VAL A 92 -15.22 1.60 36.34
C VAL A 92 -16.18 1.16 35.24
N LYS A 93 -17.34 1.81 35.09
CA LYS A 93 -18.30 1.48 34.02
C LYS A 93 -17.71 1.68 32.61
N ALA A 94 -16.91 2.72 32.40
CA ALA A 94 -16.25 2.98 31.12
C ALA A 94 -15.17 1.93 30.80
N TYR A 95 -14.36 1.52 31.78
CA TYR A 95 -13.37 0.47 31.61
C TYR A 95 -14.01 -0.90 31.38
N ASN A 96 -15.05 -1.27 32.15
CA ASN A 96 -15.80 -2.50 31.94
C ASN A 96 -16.43 -2.58 30.54
N ASN A 97 -16.99 -1.48 30.05
CA ASN A 97 -17.50 -1.41 28.68
C ASN A 97 -16.39 -1.58 27.62
N SER A 98 -15.18 -1.08 27.89
CA SER A 98 -14.02 -1.30 27.01
C SER A 98 -13.59 -2.76 27.01
N ILE A 99 -13.50 -3.39 28.19
CA ILE A 99 -13.10 -4.79 28.36
C ILE A 99 -14.12 -5.74 27.71
N ALA A 100 -15.42 -5.50 27.91
CA ALA A 100 -16.48 -6.33 27.35
C ALA A 100 -16.49 -6.33 25.80
N ARG A 101 -16.13 -5.20 25.18
CA ARG A 101 -15.99 -5.13 23.72
C ARG A 101 -14.62 -5.60 23.23
N TYR A 102 -13.58 -5.32 24.01
CA TYR A 102 -12.18 -5.43 23.60
C TYR A 102 -11.33 -6.01 24.74
N PRO A 103 -11.42 -7.33 24.99
CA PRO A 103 -10.72 -7.96 26.12
C PRO A 103 -9.20 -7.89 26.00
N ASP A 104 -8.68 -7.76 24.78
CA ASP A 104 -7.25 -7.70 24.45
C ASP A 104 -6.54 -6.41 24.92
N TYR A 105 -7.28 -5.41 25.43
CA TYR A 105 -6.73 -4.11 25.83
C TYR A 105 -6.37 -4.07 27.32
N PHE A 106 -5.10 -4.38 27.63
CA PHE A 106 -4.55 -4.33 28.99
C PHE A 106 -4.71 -2.96 29.68
N GLU A 107 -4.65 -1.85 28.92
CA GLU A 107 -4.79 -0.49 29.46
C GLU A 107 -6.16 -0.26 30.12
N ALA A 108 -7.21 -0.97 29.69
CA ALA A 108 -8.53 -0.91 30.33
C ALA A 108 -8.57 -1.67 31.66
N TRP A 109 -7.84 -2.78 31.77
CA TRP A 109 -7.72 -3.56 33.00
C TRP A 109 -6.94 -2.80 34.08
N ASP A 110 -5.85 -2.15 33.68
CA ASP A 110 -5.05 -1.29 34.57
C ASP A 110 -5.88 -0.10 35.09
N GLY A 111 -6.60 0.59 34.19
CA GLY A 111 -7.52 1.66 34.57
C GLY A 111 -8.63 1.20 35.51
N LEU A 112 -9.17 -0.01 35.31
CA LEU A 112 -10.18 -0.61 36.18
C LEU A 112 -9.64 -0.87 37.58
N GLY A 113 -8.44 -1.44 37.71
CA GLY A 113 -7.81 -1.71 39.00
C GLY A 113 -7.61 -0.43 39.81
N ASN A 114 -7.06 0.61 39.18
CA ASN A 114 -6.87 1.91 39.81
C ASN A 114 -8.20 2.54 40.25
N ALA A 115 -9.24 2.46 39.40
CA ALA A 115 -10.55 3.00 39.73
C ALA A 115 -11.25 2.24 40.88
N LEU A 116 -11.09 0.91 40.96
CA LEU A 116 -11.63 0.10 42.05
C LEU A 116 -10.90 0.37 43.37
N TYR A 117 -9.57 0.54 43.31
CA TYR A 117 -8.76 0.92 44.47
C TYR A 117 -9.25 2.24 45.08
N CYS A 118 -9.37 3.29 44.26
CA CYS A 118 -9.88 4.58 44.75
C CYS A 118 -11.35 4.55 45.20
N LEU A 119 -12.18 3.68 44.61
CA LEU A 119 -13.56 3.51 45.05
C LEU A 119 -13.63 2.81 46.41
N GLY A 120 -12.75 1.84 46.66
CA GLY A 120 -12.59 1.18 47.96
C GLY A 120 -12.17 2.17 49.04
N ASP A 121 -11.17 3.01 48.77
CA ASP A 121 -10.71 4.05 49.69
C ASP A 121 -11.81 5.09 49.98
N TYR A 122 -12.58 5.51 48.96
CA TYR A 122 -13.68 6.47 49.14
C TYR A 122 -14.83 5.91 49.99
N ASN A 123 -15.11 4.62 49.90
CA ASN A 123 -16.15 3.98 50.70
C ASN A 123 -15.72 3.72 52.15
N MET A 124 -14.42 3.79 52.45
CA MET A 124 -13.87 3.60 53.80
C MET A 124 -13.64 4.92 54.56
N ALA A 125 -13.79 6.08 53.92
CA ALA A 125 -13.66 7.42 54.50
C ALA A 125 -15.01 8.03 54.86
#